data_AF-A0A8T4BI71-F1
#
_entry.id   AF-A0A8T4BI71-F1
#
_cell.length_a   1.000
_cell.length_b   1.000
_cell.length_c   1.000
_cell.angle_alpha   90.00
_cell.angle_beta   90.00
_cell.angle_gamma   90.00
#
_symmetry.space_group_name_H-M   'P 1'
#
loop_
_entity.id
_entity.type
_entity.pdbx_description
1 polymer ?
#
loop_
_entity_poly.entity_id
_entity_poly.type
_entity_poly.pdbx_seq_one_letter_code
_entity_poly.pdbx_strand_id
1 'polypeptide(L)'
;KQALQKMPKSGSVRVKLKPNPKGKVFDSVYKRVESGRGSLGYYIVSDAKPEPYRLKMSVPSFRNLIALPYLLKGEKLGNMPSVYWSLNYWPVEADR
;
A
#
# COMPACT_ATOMS: atom_id res chain seq x y z
N LYS A 1 8.96 -7.54 -20.26
CA LYS A 1 8.93 -7.30 -21.72
C LYS A 1 7.51 -7.24 -22.30
N GLN A 2 6.54 -8.02 -21.81
CA GLN A 2 5.15 -8.02 -22.31
C GLN A 2 4.46 -6.64 -22.27
N ALA A 3 4.66 -5.85 -21.20
CA ALA A 3 4.08 -4.50 -21.09
C ALA A 3 4.60 -3.53 -22.17
N LEU A 4 5.87 -3.64 -22.55
CA LEU A 4 6.47 -2.81 -23.61
C LEU A 4 5.89 -3.14 -24.99
N GLN A 5 5.57 -4.41 -25.25
CA GLN A 5 4.95 -4.84 -26.51
C GLN A 5 3.50 -4.34 -26.63
N LYS A 6 2.78 -4.27 -25.51
CA LYS A 6 1.39 -3.77 -25.45
C LYS A 6 1.30 -2.26 -25.22
N MET A 7 2.43 -1.57 -25.18
CA MET A 7 2.45 -0.14 -24.90
C MET A 7 1.82 0.62 -26.07
N PRO A 8 0.82 1.48 -25.84
CA PRO A 8 0.26 2.31 -26.90
C PRO A 8 1.33 3.26 -27.44
N LYS A 9 1.47 3.31 -28.76
CA LYS A 9 2.51 4.11 -29.46
C LYS A 9 2.16 5.59 -29.54
N SER A 10 0.88 5.95 -29.39
CA SER A 10 0.37 7.31 -29.47
C SER A 10 -0.80 7.50 -28.50
N GLY A 11 -0.97 8.72 -27.99
CA GLY A 11 -2.01 9.09 -27.04
C GLY A 11 -1.49 10.00 -25.92
N SER A 12 -2.41 10.66 -25.22
CA SER A 12 -2.07 11.46 -24.03
C SER A 12 -1.82 10.53 -22.84
N VAL A 13 -0.65 10.65 -22.21
CA VAL A 13 -0.33 9.95 -20.94
C VAL A 13 -1.06 10.60 -19.76
N ARG A 14 -1.39 11.90 -19.87
CA ARG A 14 -1.98 12.68 -18.80
C ARG A 14 -3.49 12.77 -18.97
N VAL A 15 -4.23 12.39 -17.93
CA VAL A 15 -5.66 12.67 -17.81
C VAL A 15 -5.85 14.15 -17.47
N LYS A 16 -6.74 14.85 -18.18
CA LYS A 16 -7.15 16.22 -17.82
C LYS A 16 -8.02 16.16 -16.56
N LEU A 17 -7.43 16.46 -15.41
CA LEU A 17 -8.14 16.54 -14.13
C LEU A 17 -8.71 17.95 -13.94
N LYS A 18 -9.87 18.04 -13.27
CA LYS A 18 -10.40 19.33 -12.79
C LYS A 18 -9.46 19.87 -11.69
N PRO A 19 -9.31 21.20 -11.54
CA PRO A 19 -8.40 21.80 -10.54
C PRO A 19 -8.65 21.33 -9.11
N ASN A 20 -9.91 21.07 -8.76
CA ASN A 20 -10.34 20.55 -7.45
C ASN A 20 -11.27 19.34 -7.63
N PRO A 21 -10.74 18.12 -7.79
CA PRO A 21 -11.57 16.94 -7.85
C PRO A 21 -12.20 16.71 -6.47
N LYS A 22 -13.53 16.81 -6.41
CA LYS A 22 -14.30 16.53 -5.20
C LYS A 22 -14.91 15.14 -5.31
N GLY A 23 -14.83 14.36 -4.24
CA GLY A 23 -15.62 13.14 -4.11
C GLY A 23 -17.10 13.46 -3.94
N LYS A 24 -17.95 12.43 -3.99
CA LYS A 24 -19.35 12.58 -3.58
C LYS A 24 -19.43 12.74 -2.06
N VAL A 25 -20.51 13.37 -1.58
CA VAL A 25 -20.76 13.56 -0.15
C VAL A 25 -20.89 12.18 0.52
N PHE A 26 -20.16 11.94 1.62
CA PHE A 26 -20.12 10.66 2.35
C PHE A 26 -19.73 9.43 1.51
N ASP A 27 -18.88 9.62 0.50
CA ASP A 27 -18.35 8.51 -0.31
C ASP A 27 -17.07 7.94 0.29
N SER A 28 -16.86 6.64 0.10
CA SER A 28 -15.64 5.96 0.55
C SER A 28 -15.12 5.01 -0.52
N VAL A 29 -13.80 5.00 -0.69
CA VAL A 29 -13.12 4.14 -1.65
C VAL A 29 -11.99 3.40 -0.96
N TYR A 30 -11.93 2.09 -1.21
CA TYR A 30 -10.80 1.26 -0.87
C TYR A 30 -10.10 0.80 -2.15
N LYS A 31 -8.78 0.99 -2.22
CA LYS A 31 -7.96 0.41 -3.29
C LYS A 31 -6.76 -0.32 -2.70
N ARG A 32 -6.57 -1.56 -3.18
CA ARG A 32 -5.42 -2.41 -2.88
C ARG A 32 -4.47 -2.44 -4.07
N VAL A 33 -3.17 -2.34 -3.79
CA VAL A 33 -2.08 -2.46 -4.76
C VAL A 33 -1.06 -3.45 -4.19
N GLU A 34 -0.44 -4.22 -5.07
CA GLU A 34 0.67 -5.10 -4.70
C GLU A 34 1.96 -4.29 -4.64
N SER A 35 2.55 -4.21 -3.44
CA SER A 35 3.84 -3.58 -3.18
C SER A 35 4.93 -4.66 -3.15
N GLY A 36 6.20 -4.27 -3.30
CA GLY A 36 7.33 -5.20 -3.15
C GLY A 36 7.43 -5.87 -1.77
N ARG A 37 6.67 -5.39 -0.77
CA ARG A 37 6.61 -5.92 0.60
C ARG A 37 5.28 -6.65 0.91
N GLY A 38 4.36 -6.68 -0.04
CA GLY A 38 3.04 -7.29 0.09
C GLY A 38 1.90 -6.31 -0.19
N SER A 39 0.73 -6.58 0.38
CA SER A 39 -0.49 -5.84 0.07
C SER A 39 -0.54 -4.45 0.72
N LEU A 40 -0.50 -3.40 -0.10
CA LEU A 40 -0.71 -2.01 0.31
C LEU A 40 -2.16 -1.58 0.02
N GLY A 41 -2.86 -1.09 1.05
CA GLY A 41 -4.25 -0.63 0.93
C GLY A 41 -4.38 0.85 1.26
N TYR A 42 -5.18 1.56 0.47
CA TYR A 42 -5.60 2.94 0.75
C TYR A 42 -7.11 2.97 0.92
N TYR A 43 -7.56 3.52 2.05
CA TYR A 43 -8.96 3.81 2.32
C TYR A 43 -9.15 5.31 2.44
N ILE A 44 -10.01 5.88 1.61
CA ILE A 44 -10.25 7.33 1.52
C ILE A 44 -11.74 7.58 1.71
N VAL A 45 -12.08 8.54 2.56
CA VAL A 45 -13.45 9.03 2.79
C VAL A 45 -13.54 10.49 2.34
N SER A 46 -14.57 10.85 1.60
CA SER A 46 -14.82 12.22 1.13
C SER A 46 -16.08 12.82 1.76
N ASP A 47 -15.98 14.10 2.09
CA ASP A 47 -17.11 14.93 2.56
C ASP A 47 -17.41 16.05 1.54
N ALA A 48 -17.27 15.74 0.24
CA ALA A 48 -17.39 16.68 -0.87
C ALA A 48 -16.48 17.94 -0.83
N LYS A 49 -15.50 17.95 0.06
CA LYS A 49 -14.39 18.92 0.07
C LYS A 49 -13.23 18.44 -0.80
N PRO A 50 -12.34 19.35 -1.26
CA PRO A 50 -11.14 18.98 -2.01
C PRO A 50 -10.18 18.09 -1.19
N GLU A 51 -10.11 18.32 0.13
CA GLU A 51 -9.36 17.48 1.06
C GLU A 51 -10.13 16.20 1.44
N PRO A 52 -9.43 15.05 1.60
CA PRO A 52 -10.05 13.85 2.11
C PRO A 52 -10.45 14.07 3.57
N TYR A 53 -11.68 13.68 3.91
CA TYR A 53 -12.15 13.70 5.31
C TYR A 53 -11.33 12.73 6.16
N ARG A 54 -11.06 11.53 5.63
CA ARG A 54 -10.20 10.53 6.27
C ARG A 54 -9.39 9.80 5.23
N LEU A 55 -8.10 9.62 5.52
CA LEU A 55 -7.20 8.76 4.79
C LEU A 55 -6.63 7.73 5.77
N LYS A 56 -6.90 6.45 5.54
CA LYS A 56 -6.22 5.35 6.25
C LYS A 56 -5.37 4.57 5.27
N MET A 57 -4.08 4.55 5.54
CA MET A 57 -3.14 3.64 4.89
C MET A 57 -3.09 2.34 5.67
N SER A 58 -3.12 1.25 4.93
CA SER A 58 -2.97 -0.10 5.43
C SER A 58 -1.70 -0.66 4.82
N VAL A 59 -0.61 -0.52 5.54
CA VAL A 59 0.72 -0.88 5.08
C VAL A 59 1.02 -2.37 5.29
N PRO A 60 1.78 -3.01 4.37
CA PRO A 60 2.19 -4.40 4.49
C PRO A 60 3.17 -4.65 5.65
N SER A 61 4.13 -3.75 5.90
CA SER A 61 5.20 -3.99 6.87
C SER A 61 4.69 -4.29 8.28
N PHE A 62 3.74 -3.51 8.78
CA PHE A 62 3.15 -3.76 10.11
C PHE A 62 2.32 -5.05 10.14
N ARG A 63 1.59 -5.36 9.06
CA ARG A 63 0.76 -6.57 8.96
C ARG A 63 1.61 -7.84 8.93
N ASN A 64 2.76 -7.81 8.25
CA ASN A 64 3.66 -8.96 8.15
C ASN A 64 4.31 -9.29 9.51
N LEU A 65 4.50 -8.31 10.41
CA LEU A 65 5.07 -8.55 11.74
C LEU A 65 4.19 -9.43 12.62
N ILE A 66 2.89 -9.50 12.39
CA ILE A 66 1.98 -10.37 13.14
C ILE A 66 2.38 -11.85 12.98
N ALA A 67 3.02 -12.21 11.86
CA ALA A 67 3.52 -13.56 11.62
C ALA A 67 4.82 -13.87 12.40
N LEU A 68 5.58 -12.86 12.82
CA LEU A 68 6.91 -13.04 13.41
C LEU A 68 6.91 -13.94 14.67
N PRO A 69 5.99 -13.80 15.64
CA PRO A 69 5.95 -14.68 16.81
C PRO A 69 5.66 -16.15 16.46
N TYR A 70 5.02 -16.41 15.33
CA TYR A 70 4.76 -17.77 14.85
C TYR A 70 5.97 -18.34 14.14
N LEU A 71 6.70 -17.52 13.37
CA LEU A 71 7.92 -17.90 12.66
C LEU A 71 9.10 -18.15 13.60
N LEU A 72 9.13 -17.51 14.77
CA LEU A 72 10.22 -17.68 15.74
C LEU A 72 10.01 -18.87 16.69
N LYS A 73 8.86 -19.53 16.70
CA LYS A 73 8.59 -20.69 17.57
C LYS A 73 9.42 -21.89 17.14
N GLY A 74 10.28 -22.38 18.04
CA GLY A 74 11.14 -23.54 17.78
C GLY A 74 12.41 -23.21 16.99
N GLU A 75 12.61 -21.95 16.61
CA GLU A 75 13.82 -21.51 15.91
C GLU A 75 14.98 -21.20 16.85
N LYS A 76 16.20 -21.32 16.31
CA LYS A 76 17.41 -20.92 17.05
C LYS A 76 17.47 -19.40 17.16
N LEU A 77 17.90 -18.87 18.30
CA LEU A 77 18.03 -17.41 18.50
C LEU A 77 18.91 -16.74 17.44
N GLY A 78 19.98 -17.42 16.99
CA GLY A 78 20.86 -16.93 15.92
C GLY A 78 20.17 -16.74 14.57
N ASN A 79 19.04 -17.41 14.31
CA ASN A 79 18.27 -17.28 13.08
C ASN A 79 17.28 -16.12 13.11
N MET A 80 17.06 -15.50 14.28
CA MET A 80 16.10 -14.40 14.44
C MET A 80 16.33 -13.24 13.46
N PRO A 81 17.57 -12.74 13.22
CA PRO A 81 17.79 -11.70 12.22
C PRO A 81 17.39 -12.13 10.81
N SER A 82 17.73 -13.36 10.40
CA SER A 82 17.41 -13.88 9.07
C SER A 82 15.90 -14.00 8.86
N VAL A 83 15.17 -14.49 9.87
CA VAL A 83 13.70 -14.56 9.85
C VAL A 83 13.10 -13.15 9.73
N TYR A 84 13.57 -12.20 10.53
CA TYR A 84 13.11 -10.81 10.48
C TYR A 84 13.37 -10.15 9.12
N TRP A 85 14.57 -10.30 8.56
CA TRP A 85 14.92 -9.71 7.26
C TRP A 85 14.16 -10.35 6.10
N SER A 86 13.78 -11.63 6.20
CA SER A 86 12.98 -12.30 5.18
C SER A 86 11.58 -11.69 5.00
N LEU A 87 11.05 -11.04 6.04
CA LEU A 87 9.77 -10.31 5.98
C LEU A 87 9.89 -8.92 5.34
N ASN A 88 11.11 -8.47 5.02
CA ASN A 88 11.41 -7.16 4.42
C ASN A 88 10.72 -5.98 5.17
N TYR A 89 10.84 -5.98 6.49
CA TYR A 89 10.24 -4.96 7.34
C TYR A 89 10.88 -3.58 7.13
N TRP A 90 10.05 -2.54 7.05
CA TRP A 90 10.49 -1.16 6.93
C TRP A 90 9.82 -0.29 8.01
N PRO A 91 10.58 0.22 9.00
CA PRO A 91 10.01 0.94 10.14
C PRO A 91 9.21 2.19 9.77
N VAL A 92 9.68 2.99 8.80
CA VAL A 92 9.02 4.26 8.43
C VAL A 92 7.65 4.04 7.78
N GLU A 93 7.46 2.89 7.14
CA GLU A 93 6.17 2.51 6.55
C GLU A 93 5.20 2.05 7.64
N ALA A 94 5.68 1.36 8.68
CA ALA A 94 4.87 0.76 9.74
C ALA A 94 4.25 1.76 10.74
N ASP A 95 4.71 3.02 10.77
CA ASP A 95 4.30 4.05 11.73
C ASP A 95 2.85 4.58 11.52
N ARG A 96 2.19 4.27 10.39
CA ARG A 96 0.93 4.94 9.95
C ARG A 96 -0.39 4.16 10.11
#